data_AF-A0A1L9RCQ7-F1
#
_entry.id   AF-A0A1L9RCQ7-F1
#
_cell.length_a   1.000
_cell.length_b   1.000
_cell.length_c   1.000
_cell.angle_alpha   90.00
_cell.angle_beta   90.00
_cell.angle_gamma   90.00
#
_symmetry.space_group_name_H-M   'P 1'
#
loop_
_entity.id
_entity.type
_entity.pdbx_description
1 polymer ?
#
loop_
_entity_poly.entity_id
_entity_poly.type
_entity_poly.pdbx_seq_one_letter_code
_entity_poly.pdbx_strand_id
1 'polypeptide(L)'
;MPSTTIQQRRWIISLILRVAAFTLNLIGIIMLASSRIAAIQTILFAVVAIWSLVELILLVRKRTNHPVISIALDVCSVVVLVLFGISVIGLIPARGGTAARALGSIGAVLVFCAAVFHIALFVRSCLYLRAKRREAKKVGWEREMGDRN
;
A
#
# COMPACT_ATOMS: atom_id res chain seq x y z
N MET A 1 21.88 -0.58 20.09
CA MET A 1 21.00 -1.63 19.52
C MET A 1 19.55 -1.20 19.74
N PRO A 2 18.70 -1.10 18.70
CA PRO A 2 17.28 -0.83 18.93
C PRO A 2 16.71 -1.94 19.81
N SER A 3 15.96 -1.59 20.85
CA SER A 3 15.32 -2.59 21.69
C SER A 3 14.40 -3.48 20.84
N THR A 4 14.43 -4.78 21.09
CA THR A 4 13.61 -5.80 20.39
C THR A 4 12.13 -5.41 20.32
N THR A 5 11.64 -4.70 21.34
CA THR A 5 10.28 -4.16 21.44
C THR A 5 9.93 -3.10 20.39
N ILE A 6 10.86 -2.22 20.00
CA ILE A 6 10.62 -1.17 18.98
C ILE A 6 10.54 -1.80 17.58
N GLN A 7 11.42 -2.76 17.29
CA GLN A 7 11.43 -3.45 16.00
C GLN A 7 10.19 -4.34 15.84
N GLN A 8 9.77 -5.02 16.91
CA GLN A 8 8.54 -5.82 16.93
C GLN A 8 7.29 -4.96 16.74
N ARG A 9 7.16 -3.84 17.48
CA ARG A 9 6.03 -2.89 17.29
C ARG A 9 5.98 -2.36 15.86
N ARG A 10 7.13 -2.04 15.27
CA ARG A 10 7.20 -1.60 13.88
C ARG A 10 6.70 -2.69 12.94
N TRP A 11 7.15 -3.93 13.10
CA TRP A 11 6.71 -5.03 12.25
C TRP A 11 5.19 -5.24 12.35
N ILE A 12 4.63 -5.25 13.56
CA ILE A 12 3.19 -5.42 13.81
C ILE A 12 2.36 -4.32 13.13
N ILE A 13 2.76 -3.05 13.28
CA ILE A 13 2.00 -1.95 12.65
C ILE A 13 2.04 -2.08 11.11
N SER A 14 3.19 -2.45 10.54
CA SER A 14 3.29 -2.66 9.10
C SER A 14 2.40 -3.82 8.63
N LEU A 15 2.29 -4.88 9.44
CA LEU A 15 1.43 -6.02 9.15
C LEU A 15 -0.04 -5.60 9.15
N ILE A 16 -0.49 -4.91 10.19
CA ILE A 16 -1.88 -4.44 10.32
C ILE A 16 -2.26 -3.56 9.13
N LEU A 17 -1.40 -2.59 8.77
CA LEU A 17 -1.67 -1.68 7.64
C LEU A 17 -1.77 -2.44 6.31
N ARG A 18 -0.90 -3.43 6.07
CA ARG A 18 -0.92 -4.25 4.84
C ARG A 18 -2.14 -5.17 4.78
N VAL A 19 -2.52 -5.79 5.89
CA VAL A 19 -3.74 -6.59 5.98
C VAL A 19 -4.97 -5.73 5.72
N ALA A 20 -5.05 -4.54 6.34
CA ALA A 20 -6.16 -3.62 6.13
C ALA A 20 -6.24 -3.16 4.66
N ALA A 21 -5.12 -2.74 4.06
CA ALA A 21 -5.07 -2.35 2.65
C ALA A 21 -5.54 -3.48 1.72
N PHE A 22 -5.00 -4.69 1.92
CA PHE A 22 -5.34 -5.86 1.12
C PHE A 22 -6.83 -6.21 1.23
N THR A 23 -7.36 -6.32 2.45
CA THR A 23 -8.75 -6.70 2.69
C THR A 23 -9.71 -5.67 2.12
N LEU A 24 -9.46 -4.37 2.33
CA LEU A 24 -10.30 -3.30 1.78
C LEU A 24 -10.26 -3.28 0.25
N ASN A 25 -9.08 -3.46 -0.35
CA ASN A 25 -8.95 -3.54 -1.80
C ASN A 25 -9.69 -4.77 -2.36
N LEU A 26 -9.54 -5.94 -1.72
CA LEU A 26 -10.19 -7.18 -2.15
C LEU A 26 -11.72 -7.07 -2.08
N ILE A 27 -12.27 -6.62 -0.94
CA ILE A 27 -13.72 -6.43 -0.79
C ILE A 27 -14.21 -5.37 -1.76
N GLY A 28 -13.46 -4.27 -1.91
CA GLY A 28 -13.74 -3.23 -2.89
C GLY A 28 -13.88 -3.79 -4.31
N ILE A 29 -12.89 -4.56 -4.77
CA ILE A 29 -12.90 -5.22 -6.09
C ILE A 29 -14.12 -6.11 -6.27
N ILE A 30 -14.47 -6.92 -5.26
CA ILE A 30 -15.64 -7.82 -5.32
C ILE A 30 -16.93 -7.01 -5.54
N MET A 31 -17.12 -5.95 -4.75
CA MET A 31 -18.31 -5.09 -4.85
C MET A 31 -18.34 -4.32 -6.17
N LEU A 32 -17.18 -3.87 -6.64
CA LEU A 32 -17.03 -3.20 -7.93
C LEU A 32 -17.30 -4.14 -9.12
N ALA A 33 -16.83 -5.39 -9.05
CA ALA A 33 -17.07 -6.40 -10.08
C ALA A 33 -18.58 -6.72 -10.23
N SER A 34 -19.33 -6.73 -9.11
CA SER A 34 -20.79 -6.87 -9.13
C SER A 34 -21.53 -5.69 -9.79
N SER A 35 -20.87 -4.53 -9.91
CA SER A 35 -21.47 -3.30 -10.47
C SER A 35 -21.28 -3.11 -11.99
N ARG A 36 -20.78 -4.14 -12.70
CA ARG A 36 -20.49 -4.09 -14.16
C ARG A 36 -19.50 -2.97 -14.55
N ILE A 37 -18.43 -2.84 -13.78
CA ILE A 37 -17.31 -1.96 -14.08
C ILE A 37 -16.54 -2.43 -15.32
N ALA A 38 -15.89 -1.48 -16.01
CA ALA A 38 -15.05 -1.77 -17.16
C ALA A 38 -13.96 -2.79 -16.80
N ALA A 39 -13.82 -3.85 -17.61
CA ALA A 39 -12.88 -4.96 -17.36
C ALA A 39 -11.45 -4.48 -17.08
N ILE A 40 -11.02 -3.39 -17.71
CA ILE A 40 -9.70 -2.77 -17.51
C ILE A 40 -9.50 -2.31 -16.06
N GLN A 41 -10.51 -1.70 -15.44
CA GLN A 41 -10.42 -1.23 -14.04
C GLN A 41 -10.30 -2.41 -13.07
N THR A 42 -11.08 -3.47 -13.30
CA THR A 42 -11.01 -4.71 -12.51
C THR A 42 -9.63 -5.36 -12.59
N ILE A 43 -9.04 -5.42 -13.80
CA ILE A 43 -7.68 -5.96 -14.00
C ILE A 43 -6.66 -5.13 -13.21
N LEU A 44 -6.72 -3.79 -13.30
CA LEU A 44 -5.79 -2.91 -12.60
C LEU A 44 -5.89 -3.07 -11.07
N PHE A 45 -7.10 -3.10 -10.51
CA PHE A 45 -7.27 -3.34 -9.09
C PHE A 45 -6.79 -4.73 -8.66
N ALA A 46 -7.01 -5.77 -9.49
CA ALA A 46 -6.52 -7.11 -9.23
C ALA A 46 -4.98 -7.16 -9.19
N VAL A 47 -4.29 -6.45 -10.09
CA VAL A 47 -2.82 -6.32 -10.06
C VAL A 47 -2.35 -5.70 -8.75
N VAL A 48 -3.02 -4.63 -8.28
CA VAL A 48 -2.73 -4.00 -6.98
C VAL A 48 -2.97 -4.97 -5.82
N ALA A 49 -4.06 -5.74 -5.85
CA ALA A 49 -4.37 -6.72 -4.82
C ALA A 49 -3.34 -7.87 -4.76
N ILE A 50 -2.94 -8.40 -5.93
CA ILE A 50 -1.89 -9.43 -6.04
C ILE A 50 -0.57 -8.89 -5.47
N TRP A 51 -0.22 -7.65 -5.81
CA TRP A 51 1.00 -7.06 -5.28
C TRP A 51 0.95 -6.90 -3.76
N SER A 52 -0.14 -6.36 -3.23
CA SER A 52 -0.34 -6.24 -1.78
C SER A 52 -0.29 -7.60 -1.07
N LEU A 53 -0.77 -8.67 -1.71
CA LEU A 53 -0.67 -10.04 -1.21
C LEU A 53 0.77 -10.54 -1.20
N VAL A 54 1.54 -10.32 -2.26
CA VAL A 54 2.96 -10.68 -2.33
C VAL A 54 3.74 -10.01 -1.19
N GLU A 55 3.52 -8.72 -0.96
CA GLU A 55 4.19 -8.01 0.13
C GLU A 55 3.76 -8.51 1.51
N LEU A 56 2.48 -8.86 1.68
CA LEU A 56 1.99 -9.47 2.91
C LEU A 56 2.67 -10.81 3.20
N ILE A 57 2.77 -11.69 2.18
CA ILE A 57 3.44 -12.99 2.28
C ILE A 57 4.91 -12.82 2.66
N LEU A 58 5.60 -11.88 2.03
CA LEU A 58 7.00 -11.59 2.33
C LEU A 58 7.18 -11.09 3.76
N LEU A 59 6.30 -10.18 4.21
CA LEU A 59 6.34 -9.65 5.57
C LEU A 59 6.12 -10.75 6.62
N VAL A 60 5.16 -11.66 6.40
CA VAL A 60 4.89 -12.82 7.26
C VAL A 60 6.09 -13.77 7.31
N ARG A 61 6.75 -13.99 6.17
CA ARG A 61 7.98 -14.80 6.07
C ARG A 61 9.23 -14.09 6.60
N LYS A 62 9.09 -12.90 7.20
CA LYS A 62 10.20 -12.03 7.65
C LYS A 62 11.22 -11.74 6.53
N ARG A 63 10.83 -11.87 5.26
CA ARG A 63 11.63 -11.46 4.11
C ARG A 63 11.31 -10.01 3.80
N THR A 64 12.35 -9.21 3.58
CA THR A 64 12.19 -7.79 3.24
C THR A 64 12.47 -7.59 1.76
N ASN A 65 11.51 -7.02 1.04
CA ASN A 65 11.78 -6.48 -0.28
C ASN A 65 12.75 -5.30 -0.16
N HIS A 66 13.48 -5.04 -1.24
CA HIS A 66 14.29 -3.83 -1.32
C HIS A 66 13.38 -2.61 -1.06
N PRO A 67 13.73 -1.70 -0.14
CA PRO A 67 12.84 -0.62 0.30
C PRO A 67 12.38 0.29 -0.84
N VAL A 68 13.20 0.43 -1.89
CA VAL A 68 12.84 1.20 -3.09
C VAL A 68 11.72 0.53 -3.89
N ILE A 69 11.71 -0.81 -3.98
CA ILE A 69 10.69 -1.57 -4.72
C ILE A 69 9.35 -1.44 -4.01
N SER A 70 9.33 -1.59 -2.69
CA SER A 70 8.11 -1.39 -1.88
C SER A 70 7.53 0.01 -2.06
N ILE A 71 8.39 1.05 -2.04
CA ILE A 71 7.97 2.44 -2.22
C ILE A 71 7.38 2.68 -3.60
N ALA A 72 8.07 2.23 -4.66
CA ALA A 72 7.58 2.42 -6.03
C ALA A 72 6.21 1.77 -6.22
N LEU A 73 5.99 0.61 -5.62
CA LEU A 73 4.76 -0.14 -5.78
C LEU A 73 3.63 0.37 -4.89
N ASP A 74 3.93 0.90 -3.70
CA ASP A 74 2.95 1.66 -2.91
C ASP A 74 2.50 2.91 -3.68
N VAL A 75 3.42 3.66 -4.31
CA VAL A 75 3.07 4.82 -5.14
C VAL A 75 2.21 4.41 -6.33
N CYS A 76 2.59 3.38 -7.08
CA CYS A 76 1.79 2.86 -8.18
C CYS A 76 0.40 2.43 -7.72
N SER A 77 0.31 1.76 -6.57
CA SER A 77 -0.96 1.34 -5.97
C SER A 77 -1.83 2.53 -5.62
N VAL A 78 -1.28 3.58 -5.00
CA VAL A 78 -2.01 4.82 -4.72
C VAL A 78 -2.51 5.47 -6.00
N VAL A 79 -1.67 5.59 -7.02
CA VAL A 79 -2.05 6.20 -8.31
C VAL A 79 -3.20 5.44 -8.95
N VAL A 80 -3.11 4.11 -9.00
CA VAL A 80 -4.17 3.25 -9.56
C VAL A 80 -5.44 3.38 -8.72
N LEU A 81 -5.36 3.24 -7.40
CA LEU A 81 -6.54 3.25 -6.53
C LEU A 81 -7.23 4.63 -6.50
N VAL A 82 -6.47 5.73 -6.53
CA VAL A 82 -7.02 7.09 -6.52
C VAL A 82 -7.60 7.47 -7.87
N LEU A 83 -6.83 7.36 -8.97
CA LEU A 83 -7.30 7.76 -10.29
C LEU A 83 -8.50 6.92 -10.73
N PHE A 84 -8.43 5.60 -10.54
CA PHE A 84 -9.52 4.72 -10.95
C PHE A 84 -10.64 4.68 -9.91
N GLY A 85 -10.38 4.81 -8.61
CA GLY A 85 -11.41 4.92 -7.59
C GLY A 85 -12.28 6.17 -7.75
N ILE A 86 -11.67 7.33 -8.03
CA ILE A 86 -12.40 8.57 -8.33
C ILE A 86 -13.19 8.42 -9.63
N SER A 87 -12.60 7.81 -10.66
CA SER A 87 -13.30 7.55 -11.92
C SER A 87 -14.56 6.70 -11.69
N VAL A 88 -14.53 5.73 -10.77
CA VAL A 88 -15.72 4.94 -10.43
C VAL A 88 -16.79 5.81 -9.76
N ILE A 89 -16.44 6.69 -8.83
CA ILE A 89 -17.41 7.59 -8.17
C ILE A 89 -18.08 8.54 -9.18
N GLY A 90 -17.33 9.03 -10.18
CA GLY A 90 -17.83 9.96 -11.20
C GLY A 90 -18.43 9.33 -12.46
N LEU A 91 -18.05 8.09 -12.81
CA LEU A 91 -18.42 7.42 -14.06
C LEU A 91 -19.21 6.12 -13.88
N ILE A 92 -19.63 5.70 -12.67
CA ILE A 92 -20.62 4.62 -12.54
C ILE A 92 -21.80 5.01 -13.44
N PRO A 93 -21.98 4.35 -14.60
CA PRO A 93 -23.01 4.75 -15.51
C PRO A 93 -24.33 4.51 -14.79
N ALA A 94 -25.35 5.31 -15.11
CA ALA A 94 -26.73 5.06 -14.71
C ALA A 94 -27.29 3.69 -15.19
N ARG A 95 -26.45 2.76 -15.65
CA ARG A 95 -26.76 1.44 -16.21
C ARG A 95 -26.70 0.37 -15.12
N GLY A 96 -27.64 0.46 -14.18
CA GLY A 96 -27.82 -0.52 -13.12
C GLY A 96 -28.94 -0.09 -12.18
N GLY A 97 -29.65 -1.06 -11.59
CA GLY A 97 -30.63 -0.79 -10.53
C GLY A 97 -29.99 -0.13 -9.32
N THR A 98 -30.81 0.46 -8.44
CA THR A 98 -30.37 1.16 -7.21
C THR A 98 -29.37 0.36 -6.37
N ALA A 99 -29.56 -0.96 -6.25
CA ALA A 99 -28.65 -1.85 -5.53
C ALA A 99 -27.24 -1.95 -6.17
N ALA A 100 -27.14 -2.05 -7.49
CA ALA A 100 -25.85 -2.16 -8.19
C ALA A 100 -25.04 -0.86 -8.08
N ARG A 101 -25.71 0.30 -8.09
CA ARG A 101 -25.08 1.60 -7.85
C ARG A 101 -24.59 1.72 -6.41
N ALA A 102 -25.39 1.30 -5.44
CA ALA A 102 -24.97 1.31 -4.03
C ALA A 102 -23.74 0.43 -3.78
N LEU A 103 -23.70 -0.78 -4.34
CA LEU A 103 -22.54 -1.67 -4.25
C LEU A 103 -21.29 -1.05 -4.93
N GLY A 104 -21.46 -0.43 -6.10
CA GLY A 104 -20.38 0.28 -6.79
C GLY A 104 -19.81 1.43 -5.95
N SER A 105 -20.68 2.26 -5.37
CA SER A 105 -20.26 3.37 -4.50
C SER A 105 -19.53 2.89 -3.24
N ILE A 106 -20.05 1.85 -2.57
CA ILE A 106 -19.38 1.27 -1.40
C ILE A 106 -18.02 0.70 -1.79
N GLY A 107 -17.95 -0.06 -2.89
CA GLY A 107 -16.70 -0.60 -3.41
C GLY A 107 -15.66 0.49 -3.70
N ALA A 108 -16.08 1.62 -4.28
CA ALA A 108 -15.20 2.74 -4.58
C ALA A 108 -14.67 3.41 -3.30
N VAL A 109 -15.52 3.56 -2.28
CA VAL A 109 -15.10 4.06 -0.95
C VAL A 109 -14.08 3.11 -0.31
N LEU A 110 -14.30 1.79 -0.39
CA LEU A 110 -13.37 0.81 0.16
C LEU A 110 -12.01 0.84 -0.56
N VAL A 111 -12.01 0.95 -1.89
CA VAL A 111 -10.79 1.12 -2.72
C VAL A 111 -10.06 2.43 -2.37
N PHE A 112 -10.80 3.52 -2.14
CA PHE A 112 -10.21 4.78 -1.71
C PHE A 112 -9.59 4.68 -0.31
N CYS A 113 -10.28 4.03 0.64
CA CYS A 113 -9.72 3.72 1.95
C CYS A 113 -8.45 2.88 1.84
N ALA A 114 -8.43 1.87 0.96
CA ALA A 114 -7.21 1.08 0.69
C ALA A 114 -6.05 1.96 0.17
N ALA A 115 -6.34 2.96 -0.67
CA ALA A 115 -5.34 3.92 -1.13
C ALA A 115 -4.72 4.70 0.04
N VAL A 116 -5.53 5.12 1.02
CA VAL A 116 -5.03 5.80 2.24
C VAL A 116 -4.06 4.92 3.02
N PHE A 117 -4.33 3.61 3.11
CA PHE A 117 -3.39 2.67 3.75
C PHE A 117 -2.08 2.53 2.96
N HIS A 118 -2.13 2.48 1.63
CA HIS A 118 -0.91 2.48 0.81
C HIS A 118 -0.12 3.80 0.95
N ILE A 119 -0.77 4.95 1.10
CA ILE A 119 -0.09 6.22 1.43
C ILE A 119 0.62 6.12 2.79
N ALA A 120 -0.05 5.58 3.81
CA ALA A 120 0.56 5.41 5.13
C ALA A 120 1.79 4.48 5.08
N LEU A 121 1.72 3.40 4.29
CA LEU A 121 2.84 2.48 4.05
C LEU A 121 3.99 3.17 3.29
N PHE A 122 3.67 3.98 2.27
CA PHE A 122 4.64 4.78 1.53
C PHE A 122 5.38 5.77 2.44
N VAL A 123 4.65 6.59 3.20
CA VAL A 123 5.24 7.59 4.12
C VAL A 123 6.17 6.90 5.11
N ARG A 124 5.74 5.77 5.66
CA ARG A 124 6.52 4.98 6.61
C ARG A 124 7.81 4.42 5.98
N SER A 125 7.74 3.92 4.76
CA SER A 125 8.90 3.42 4.01
C SER A 125 9.90 4.55 3.68
N CYS A 126 9.40 5.74 3.34
CA CYS A 126 10.21 6.95 3.16
C CYS A 126 10.92 7.38 4.45
N LEU A 127 10.22 7.39 5.59
CA LEU A 127 10.82 7.70 6.89
C LEU A 127 11.91 6.68 7.27
N TYR A 128 11.69 5.39 6.99
CA TYR A 128 12.69 4.35 7.23
C TYR A 128 13.95 4.55 6.39
N LEU A 129 13.81 4.83 5.09
CA LEU A 129 14.95 5.14 4.23
C LEU A 129 15.70 6.39 4.70
N ARG A 130 14.98 7.44 5.11
CA ARG A 130 15.59 8.68 5.62
C ARG A 130 16.39 8.42 6.89
N ALA A 131 15.88 7.62 7.81
CA ALA A 131 16.59 7.22 9.03
C ALA A 131 17.85 6.40 8.69
N LYS A 132 17.73 5.39 7.83
CA LYS A 132 18.86 4.55 7.40
C LYS A 132 19.97 5.34 6.71
N ARG A 133 19.61 6.31 5.86
CA ARG A 133 20.59 7.20 5.21
C ARG A 133 21.31 8.11 6.21
N ARG A 134 20.62 8.60 7.24
CA ARG A 134 21.24 9.40 8.31
C ARG A 134 22.24 8.58 9.12
N GLU A 135 21.89 7.35 9.47
CA GLU A 135 22.78 6.43 10.17
C GLU A 135 24.02 6.09 9.32
N ALA A 136 23.84 5.79 8.03
CA ALA A 136 24.95 5.51 7.12
C ALA A 136 25.91 6.69 6.98
N LYS A 137 25.40 7.93 6.91
CA LYS A 137 26.23 9.14 6.89
C LYS A 137 27.00 9.34 8.19
N LYS A 138 26.36 9.06 9.34
CA LYS A 138 27.00 9.16 10.66
C LYS A 138 28.14 8.16 10.81
N VAL A 139 27.91 6.90 10.44
CA VAL A 139 28.93 5.84 10.49
C VAL A 139 30.09 6.12 9.52
N GLY A 140 29.81 6.65 8.33
CA GLY A 140 30.85 7.07 7.39
C GLY A 140 31.74 8.18 7.96
N TRP A 141 31.13 9.19 8.58
CA TRP A 141 31.84 10.29 9.24
C TRP A 141 32.70 9.82 10.43
N GLU A 142 32.18 8.92 11.26
CA GLU A 142 32.93 8.35 12.39
C GLU A 142 34.16 7.55 11.94
N ARG A 143 34.07 6.82 10.81
CA ARG A 143 35.23 6.12 10.22
C ARG A 143 36.27 7.09 9.66
N GLU A 144 35.84 8.10 8.92
CA GLU A 144 36.75 9.12 8.37
C GLU A 144 37.46 9.95 9.44
N MET A 145 36.86 10.13 10.61
CA MET A 145 37.53 10.78 11.76
C MET A 145 38.40 9.81 12.56
N GLY A 146 38.04 8.53 12.63
CA GLY A 146 38.84 7.50 13.30
C GLY A 146 40.16 7.19 12.59
N ASP A 147 40.17 7.20 11.25
CA ASP A 147 41.40 6.96 10.45
C ASP A 147 42.38 8.15 10.44
N ARG A 148 42.00 9.31 10.98
CA ARG A 148 42.85 10.53 11.01
C ARG A 148 43.57 10.75 12.34
N ASN A 149 43.35 9.88 13.34
CA ASN A 149 43.99 9.92 14.66
C ASN A 149 44.89 8.70 14.84
#